data_AF-F2L229-F1
#
_entry.id   AF-F2L229-F1
#
_cell.length_a   1.000
_cell.length_b   1.000
_cell.length_c   1.000
_cell.angle_alpha   90.00
_cell.angle_beta   90.00
_cell.angle_gamma   90.00
#
_symmetry.space_group_name_H-M   'P 1'
#
loop_
_entity.id
_entity.type
_entity.pdbx_description
1 polymer ?
#
loop_
_entity_poly.entity_id
_entity_poly.type
_entity_poly.pdbx_seq_one_letter_code
_entity_poly.pdbx_strand_id
1 'polypeptide(L)' 'MPDLPGIEVATADNLPPIDDKIVVVVGDRELAERLGAAYMSDEEISKFIEFLKDELARAVLPA' A
#
# COMPACT_ATOMS: atom_id res chain seq x y z
N MET A 1 9.35 7.41 -2.96
CA MET A 1 8.11 7.04 -3.68
C MET A 1 7.32 8.32 -3.96
N PRO A 2 6.58 8.42 -5.09
CA PRO A 2 5.71 9.57 -5.34
C PRO A 2 4.58 9.64 -4.31
N ASP A 3 4.17 10.86 -3.97
CA ASP A 3 3.03 11.15 -3.10
C ASP A 3 1.72 10.76 -3.82
N LEU A 4 1.02 9.76 -3.31
CA LEU A 4 -0.22 9.24 -3.88
C LEU A 4 -1.36 9.55 -2.92
N PRO A 5 -2.35 10.38 -3.31
CA PRO A 5 -3.47 10.72 -2.45
C PRO A 5 -4.17 9.46 -1.92
N GLY A 6 -4.26 9.32 -0.60
CA GLY A 6 -4.88 8.17 0.05
C GLY A 6 -3.94 6.98 0.30
N ILE A 7 -2.67 7.08 -0.04
CA ILE A 7 -1.64 6.07 0.29
C ILE A 7 -0.65 6.68 1.28
N GLU A 8 -0.53 6.05 2.45
CA GLU A 8 0.45 6.41 3.46
C GLU A 8 1.54 5.33 3.51
N VAL A 9 2.81 5.74 3.41
CA VAL A 9 3.95 4.82 3.50
C VAL A 9 4.60 5.00 4.88
N ALA A 10 4.64 3.92 5.66
CA ALA A 10 5.26 3.89 6.97
C ALA A 10 6.36 2.82 7.04
N THR A 11 7.34 3.02 7.91
CA THR A 11 8.35 2.00 8.25
C THR A 11 7.93 1.24 9.50
N ALA A 12 8.42 0.02 9.65
CA ALA A 12 8.10 -0.83 10.81
C ALA A 12 8.43 -0.16 12.15
N ASP A 13 9.48 0.65 12.20
CA ASP A 13 9.93 1.37 13.40
C ASP A 13 8.97 2.49 13.84
N ASN A 14 8.11 2.95 12.93
CA ASN A 14 7.16 4.04 13.19
C ASN A 14 5.81 3.75 12.52
N LEU A 15 5.17 2.67 12.96
CA LEU A 15 3.85 2.30 12.48
C LEU A 15 2.78 3.22 13.12
N PRO A 16 2.00 3.96 12.32
CA PRO A 16 0.81 4.65 12.83
C PRO A 16 -0.26 3.62 13.24
N PRO A 17 -1.34 4.03 13.93
CA PRO A 17 -2.50 3.17 14.14
C PRO A 17 -3.03 2.64 12.80
N ILE A 18 -3.38 1.35 12.78
CA ILE A 18 -3.74 0.62 11.55
C ILE A 18 -5.16 0.05 11.55
N ASP A 19 -5.92 0.19 12.65
CA ASP A 19 -7.18 -0.53 12.87
C ASP A 19 -8.28 -0.20 11.85
N ASP A 20 -8.22 0.96 11.21
CA ASP A 20 -9.17 1.46 10.21
C ASP A 20 -8.57 1.55 8.80
N LYS A 21 -7.38 0.95 8.58
CA LYS A 21 -6.62 1.05 7.33
C LYS A 21 -6.47 -0.30 6.64
N ILE A 22 -6.38 -0.25 5.31
CA ILE A 22 -5.87 -1.40 4.54
C ILE A 22 -4.36 -1.36 4.62
N VAL A 23 -3.76 -2.36 5.27
CA VAL A 23 -2.31 -2.46 5.43
C VAL A 23 -1.73 -3.53 4.51
N VAL A 24 -0.68 -3.15 3.79
CA VAL A 24 0.15 -4.05 2.99
C VAL A 24 1.59 -3.91 3.47
N VAL A 25 2.19 -5.01 3.89
CA VAL A 25 3.62 -5.07 4.23
C VAL A 25 4.40 -5.57 3.02
N VAL A 26 5.49 -4.88 2.71
CA VAL A 26 6.33 -5.17 1.54
C VAL A 26 7.63 -5.81 1.99
N GLY A 27 8.02 -6.93 1.35
CA GLY A 27 9.33 -7.56 1.53
C GLY A 27 9.52 -8.34 2.83
N ASP A 28 8.74 -8.05 3.88
CA ASP A 28 8.78 -8.74 5.17
C ASP A 28 7.48 -9.52 5.44
N ARG A 29 7.51 -10.81 5.09
CA ARG A 29 6.36 -11.70 5.27
C ARG A 29 6.07 -12.00 6.74
N GLU A 30 7.09 -12.11 7.58
CA GLU A 30 6.92 -12.41 8.99
C GLU A 30 6.23 -11.24 9.71
N LEU A 31 6.61 -10.01 9.37
CA LEU A 31 5.93 -8.80 9.86
C LEU A 31 4.47 -8.74 9.39
N ALA A 32 4.19 -9.09 8.13
CA ALA A 32 2.82 -9.15 7.62
C ALA A 32 1.94 -10.08 8.45
N GLU A 33 2.42 -11.29 8.72
CA GLU A 33 1.70 -12.31 9.51
C GLU A 33 1.48 -11.84 10.96
N ARG A 34 2.49 -11.22 11.57
CA ARG A 34 2.40 -10.65 12.93
C ARG A 34 1.37 -9.53 13.04
N LEU A 35 1.21 -8.73 11.99
CA LEU A 35 0.25 -7.62 11.94
C LEU A 35 -1.13 -8.05 11.43
N GLY A 36 -1.30 -9.28 10.94
CA GLY A 36 -2.52 -9.71 10.25
C GLY A 36 -2.77 -8.92 8.95
N ALA A 37 -1.70 -8.38 8.36
CA ALA A 37 -1.74 -7.54 7.17
C ALA A 37 -1.53 -8.37 5.89
N ALA A 38 -1.88 -7.78 4.74
CA ALA A 38 -1.53 -8.38 3.45
C ALA A 38 -0.02 -8.29 3.21
N TYR A 39 0.54 -9.28 2.52
CA TYR A 39 1.94 -9.30 2.09
C TYR A 39 2.05 -9.09 0.58
N MET A 40 3.05 -8.31 0.17
CA MET A 40 3.52 -8.23 -1.22
C MET A 40 5.04 -8.24 -1.28
N SER A 41 5.59 -8.75 -2.38
CA SER A 41 6.99 -8.53 -2.75
C SER A 41 7.22 -7.12 -3.31
N ASP A 42 8.48 -6.68 -3.38
CA ASP A 42 8.87 -5.41 -4.00
C ASP A 42 8.44 -5.29 -5.47
N GLU A 43 8.42 -6.42 -6.20
CA GLU A 43 7.96 -6.46 -7.59
C GLU A 43 6.44 -6.29 -7.69
N GLU A 44 5.69 -6.96 -6.81
CA GLU A 44 4.22 -6.90 -6.78
C GLU A 44 3.71 -5.51 -6.39
N ILE A 45 4.31 -4.88 -5.38
CA ILE A 45 3.89 -3.54 -4.95
C ILE A 45 4.13 -2.51 -6.06
N SER A 46 5.21 -2.65 -6.83
CA SER A 46 5.51 -1.75 -7.94
C SER A 46 4.41 -1.81 -9.01
N LYS A 47 4.01 -3.03 -9.40
CA LYS A 47 2.89 -3.25 -10.34
C LYS A 47 1.55 -2.78 -9.78
N PHE A 48 1.32 -3.00 -8.49
CA PHE A 48 0.09 -2.57 -7.82
C PHE A 48 -0.04 -1.04 -7.78
N ILE A 49 1.06 -0.32 -7.50
CA ILE A 49 1.07 1.15 -7.52
C ILE A 49 0.82 1.69 -8.93
N GLU A 50 1.39 1.07 -9.96
CA GLU A 50 1.12 1.44 -11.36
C GLU A 50 -0.37 1.24 -11.69
N PHE A 51 -0.93 0.09 -11.33
CA PHE A 51 -2.36 -0.18 -11.50
C PHE A 51 -3.24 0.85 -10.78
N LEU A 52 -2.93 1.18 -9.52
CA LEU A 52 -3.70 2.17 -8.75
C LEU A 52 -3.66 3.56 -9.39
N LYS A 53 -2.51 3.97 -9.94
CA LYS A 53 -2.40 5.26 -10.65
C LYS A 53 -3.31 5.32 -11.87
N ASP A 54 -3.35 4.24 -12.65
CA ASP A 54 -4.20 4.15 -13.84
C ASP A 54 -5.68 4.16 -13.48
N GLU A 55 -6.07 3.42 -12.44
CA GLU A 55 -7.45 3.39 -11.95
C GLU A 55 -7.88 4.73 -11.33
N LEU A 56 -7.02 5.38 -10.54
CA LEU A 56 -7.27 6.72 -10.00
C LEU A 56 -7.44 7.74 -11.12
N ALA A 57 -6.60 7.69 -12.17
CA ALA A 57 -6.74 8.58 -13.32
C ALA A 57 -8.09 8.39 -14.05
N ARG A 58 -8.60 7.15 -14.10
CA ARG A 58 -9.93 6.86 -14.67
C ARG A 58 -11.06 7.33 -13.76
N ALA A 59 -10.93 7.15 -12.44
CA ALA A 59 -11.96 7.53 -11.47
C ALA A 59 -12.13 9.05 -11.31
N VAL A 60 -11.08 9.83 -11.58
CA VAL A 60 -11.10 11.31 -11.50
C VAL A 60 -11.67 11.96 -12.77
N LEU A 61 -11.80 11.22 -13.87
CA LEU A 61 -12.51 11.70 -15.05
C LEU A 61 -14.03 11.42 -14.89
N PRO A 62 -14.89 12.44 -14.83
CA PRO A 62 -16.32 12.20 -14.90
C PRO A 62 -16.64 11.61 -16.28
N ALA A 63 -17.47 10.57 -16.28
CA ALA A 63 -18.06 10.00 -17.49
C ALA A 63 -18.78 11.04 -18.35
#